data_AF-A0A094F2B7-F1
#
_entry.id   AF-A0A094F2B7-F1
#
_cell.length_a   1.000
_cell.length_b   1.000
_cell.length_c   1.000
_cell.angle_alpha   90.00
_cell.angle_beta   90.00
_cell.angle_gamma   90.00
#
_symmetry.space_group_name_H-M   'P 1'
#
loop_
_entity.id
_entity.type
_entity.pdbx_description
1 polymer ?
#
loop_
_entity_poly.entity_id
_entity_poly.type
_entity_poly.pdbx_seq_one_letter_code
_entity_poly.pdbx_strand_id
1 'polypeptide(L)'
;MLDEHNDNGPLWAEINSHVIRHVAPDIQRNFITNRSLRRGFVNIFAHAMDAMTHGASPRVQNVLDVWRSSGEWPPFTRSYFERGGAAVDAPRVIFEAARDEDHWAGNGCLLNNIFGVDEVEEPAELAALPHCRNDLEFGMVALMCDMPNL
;
A
#
# COMPACT_ATOMS: atom_id res chain seq x y z
N MET A 1 -12.35 -1.84 -0.30
CA MET A 1 -11.62 -2.55 0.77
C MET A 1 -11.23 -1.65 1.94
N LEU A 2 -10.27 -0.73 1.83
CA LEU A 2 -9.77 0.05 3.00
C LEU A 2 -10.82 0.97 3.67
N ASP A 3 -11.89 1.32 2.98
CA ASP A 3 -12.94 2.21 3.50
C ASP A 3 -14.17 1.42 4.03
N GLU A 4 -14.19 0.11 3.84
CA GLU A 4 -15.22 -0.77 4.37
C GLU A 4 -15.10 -0.87 5.89
N HIS A 5 -16.24 -0.98 6.59
CA HIS A 5 -16.29 -1.09 8.05
C HIS A 5 -15.60 0.04 8.82
N ASN A 6 -15.36 1.20 8.20
CA ASN A 6 -14.72 2.34 8.85
C ASN A 6 -15.50 2.86 10.08
N ASP A 7 -16.79 2.50 10.23
CA ASP A 7 -17.59 2.78 11.42
C ASP A 7 -17.30 1.82 12.60
N ASN A 8 -16.84 0.60 12.32
CA ASN A 8 -16.42 -0.38 13.32
C ASN A 8 -14.91 -0.42 13.44
N GLY A 9 -14.35 0.47 14.27
CA GLY A 9 -12.91 0.63 14.40
C GLY A 9 -12.11 -0.62 14.83
N PRO A 10 -12.57 -1.43 15.81
CA PRO A 10 -11.91 -2.70 16.13
C PRO A 10 -11.81 -3.64 14.92
N LEU A 11 -12.93 -3.87 14.22
CA LEU A 11 -12.96 -4.73 13.04
C LEU A 11 -12.10 -4.18 11.90
N TRP A 12 -12.15 -2.86 11.69
CA TRP A 12 -11.33 -2.20 10.68
C TRP A 12 -9.84 -2.38 10.96
N ALA A 13 -9.40 -2.21 12.21
CA ALA A 13 -7.99 -2.36 12.58
C ALA A 13 -7.50 -3.81 12.46
N GLU A 14 -8.36 -4.78 12.74
CA GLU A 14 -8.08 -6.21 12.59
C GLU A 14 -7.87 -6.59 11.11
N ILE A 15 -8.86 -6.28 10.26
CA ILE A 15 -8.82 -6.61 8.83
C ILE A 15 -7.65 -5.92 8.13
N ASN A 16 -7.36 -4.67 8.50
CA ASN A 16 -6.32 -3.86 7.87
C ASN A 16 -4.98 -3.90 8.60
N SER A 17 -4.76 -4.86 9.52
CA SER A 17 -3.54 -5.00 10.32
C SER A 17 -2.26 -5.07 9.47
N HIS A 18 -2.31 -5.76 8.33
CA HIS A 18 -1.21 -5.85 7.36
C HIS A 18 -0.88 -4.51 6.68
N VAL A 19 -1.89 -3.65 6.47
CA VAL A 19 -1.77 -2.33 5.83
C VAL A 19 -1.22 -1.31 6.82
N ILE A 20 -1.66 -1.34 8.08
CA ILE A 20 -1.26 -0.34 9.07
C ILE A 20 0.08 -0.65 9.76
N ARG A 21 0.74 -1.77 9.42
CA ARG A 21 1.95 -2.26 10.11
C ARG A 21 3.10 -1.25 10.18
N HIS A 22 3.17 -0.35 9.21
CA HIS A 22 4.22 0.68 9.11
C HIS A 22 3.86 1.99 9.81
N VAL A 23 2.60 2.17 10.16
CA VAL A 23 2.13 3.33 10.91
C VAL A 23 2.67 3.25 12.35
N ALA A 24 2.95 4.38 12.98
CA ALA A 24 3.45 4.40 14.35
C ALA A 24 2.50 3.65 15.33
N PRO A 25 2.99 2.84 16.29
CA PRO A 25 2.14 1.99 17.14
C PRO A 25 1.10 2.73 18.00
N ASP A 26 1.35 3.99 18.35
CA ASP A 26 0.40 4.85 19.05
C ASP A 26 -0.76 5.29 18.14
N ILE A 27 -0.48 5.58 16.87
CA ILE A 27 -1.49 5.88 15.85
C ILE A 27 -2.30 4.63 15.50
N GLN A 28 -1.65 3.46 15.38
CA GLN A 28 -2.34 2.18 15.17
C GLN A 28 -3.40 1.93 16.24
N ARG A 29 -3.06 2.13 17.52
CA ARG A 29 -4.02 2.01 18.64
C ARG A 29 -5.18 2.99 18.52
N ASN A 30 -4.93 4.20 18.02
CA ASN A 30 -5.99 5.19 17.82
C ASN A 30 -6.92 4.83 16.67
N PHE A 31 -6.50 4.00 15.70
CA PHE A 31 -7.40 3.51 14.67
C PHE A 31 -8.55 2.65 15.21
N ILE A 32 -8.50 2.16 16.45
CA ILE A 32 -9.62 1.42 17.04
C ILE A 32 -10.78 2.38 17.38
N THR A 33 -10.49 3.60 17.82
CA THR A 33 -11.49 4.52 18.39
C THR A 33 -11.73 5.77 17.53
N ASN A 34 -10.79 6.12 16.64
CA ASN A 34 -10.84 7.38 15.90
C ASN A 34 -11.12 7.18 14.40
N ARG A 35 -12.37 7.41 14.01
CA ARG A 35 -12.82 7.34 12.62
C ARG A 35 -12.13 8.34 11.71
N SER A 36 -11.94 9.58 12.16
CA SER A 36 -11.28 10.62 11.39
C SER A 36 -9.84 10.25 11.07
N LEU A 37 -9.16 9.58 12.00
CA LEU A 37 -7.78 9.13 11.81
C LEU A 37 -7.70 8.00 10.79
N ARG A 38 -8.60 7.01 10.87
CA ARG A 38 -8.72 5.96 9.85
C ARG A 38 -8.96 6.56 8.48
N ARG A 39 -9.92 7.50 8.37
CA ARG A 39 -10.22 8.16 7.09
C ARG A 39 -9.05 8.97 6.58
N GLY A 40 -8.34 9.67 7.46
CA GLY A 40 -7.16 10.43 7.08
C GLY A 40 -6.04 9.55 6.53
N PHE A 41 -5.81 8.38 7.12
CA PHE A 41 -4.88 7.39 6.58
C PHE A 41 -5.32 6.87 5.20
N VAL A 42 -6.58 6.47 5.05
CA VAL A 42 -7.14 5.98 3.77
C VAL A 42 -7.03 7.04 2.68
N ASN A 43 -7.26 8.32 3.00
CA ASN A 43 -7.18 9.40 2.03
C ASN A 43 -5.78 9.57 1.42
N ILE A 44 -4.71 9.14 2.10
CA ILE A 44 -3.35 9.19 1.52
C ILE A 44 -3.24 8.28 0.29
N PHE A 45 -3.91 7.11 0.30
CA PHE A 45 -3.97 6.24 -0.88
C PHE A 45 -4.68 6.93 -2.05
N ALA A 46 -5.75 7.68 -1.77
CA ALA A 46 -6.46 8.45 -2.79
C ALA A 46 -5.57 9.56 -3.36
N HIS A 47 -4.83 10.29 -2.53
CA HIS A 47 -3.88 11.31 -2.97
C HIS A 47 -2.73 10.73 -3.80
N ALA A 48 -2.23 9.54 -3.44
CA ALA A 48 -1.23 8.83 -4.22
C ALA A 48 -1.77 8.37 -5.59
N MET A 49 -2.99 7.84 -5.62
CA MET A 49 -3.68 7.49 -6.87
C MET A 49 -3.90 8.70 -7.77
N ASP A 50 -4.29 9.83 -7.20
CA ASP A 50 -4.52 11.06 -7.94
C ASP A 50 -3.21 11.62 -8.53
N ALA A 51 -2.10 11.57 -7.78
CA ALA A 51 -0.77 11.89 -8.31
C ALA A 51 -0.42 11.03 -9.54
N MET A 52 -0.63 9.71 -9.45
CA MET A 52 -0.38 8.75 -10.54
C MET A 52 -1.26 9.00 -11.76
N THR A 53 -2.54 9.30 -11.54
CA THR A 53 -3.50 9.58 -12.62
C THR A 53 -3.13 10.82 -13.41
N HIS A 54 -2.44 11.78 -12.77
CA HIS A 54 -1.90 12.98 -13.40
C HIS A 54 -0.47 12.82 -13.96
N GLY A 55 0.04 11.58 -14.04
CA GLY A 55 1.35 11.27 -14.62
C GLY A 55 2.54 11.51 -13.69
N ALA A 56 2.30 11.78 -12.40
CA ALA A 56 3.35 11.93 -11.40
C ALA A 56 3.60 10.61 -10.66
N SER A 57 4.84 10.37 -10.21
CA SER A 57 5.12 9.19 -9.38
C SER A 57 4.50 9.34 -7.98
N PRO A 58 4.14 8.24 -7.28
CA PRO A 58 3.57 8.28 -5.93
C PRO A 58 4.64 8.53 -4.84
N ARG A 59 5.64 9.38 -5.10
CA ARG A 59 6.62 9.80 -4.10
C ARG A 59 5.96 10.73 -3.07
N VAL A 60 6.50 10.74 -1.85
CA VAL A 60 5.97 11.49 -0.70
C VAL A 60 5.63 12.95 -1.06
N GLN A 61 6.53 13.63 -1.76
CA GLN A 61 6.33 15.04 -2.11
C GLN A 61 5.11 15.25 -3.03
N ASN A 62 4.92 14.39 -4.03
CA ASN A 62 3.80 14.50 -4.97
C ASN A 62 2.46 14.21 -4.25
N VAL A 63 2.44 13.24 -3.33
CA VAL A 63 1.25 12.95 -2.51
C VAL A 63 0.88 14.15 -1.63
N LEU A 64 1.88 14.79 -1.02
CA LEU A 64 1.66 15.98 -0.19
C LEU A 64 1.18 17.17 -1.03
N ASP A 65 1.69 17.35 -2.23
CA ASP A 65 1.28 18.45 -3.11
C ASP A 65 -0.16 18.27 -3.60
N VAL A 66 -0.54 17.06 -3.99
CA VAL A 66 -1.93 16.70 -4.31
C VAL A 66 -2.84 16.99 -3.11
N TRP A 67 -2.49 16.49 -1.92
CA TRP A 67 -3.27 16.73 -0.70
C TRP A 67 -3.47 18.22 -0.45
N ARG A 68 -2.40 19.03 -0.54
CA ARG A 68 -2.46 20.48 -0.33
C ARG A 68 -3.37 21.18 -1.33
N SER A 69 -3.40 20.71 -2.58
CA SER A 69 -4.28 21.24 -3.63
C SER A 69 -5.70 20.68 -3.63
N SER A 70 -5.96 19.57 -2.94
CA SER A 70 -7.23 18.83 -3.03
C SER A 70 -8.46 19.57 -2.51
N GLY A 71 -8.27 20.61 -1.69
CA GLY A 71 -9.39 21.28 -1.02
C GLY A 71 -10.18 20.35 -0.08
N GLU A 72 -9.54 19.29 0.43
CA GLU A 72 -10.17 18.24 1.22
C GLU A 72 -11.07 18.76 2.34
N TRP A 73 -12.35 18.36 2.31
CA TRP A 73 -13.32 18.66 3.34
C TRP A 73 -14.22 17.44 3.62
N PRO A 74 -14.40 17.01 4.88
CA PRO A 74 -13.66 17.45 6.08
C PRO A 74 -12.16 17.11 6.02
N PRO A 75 -11.29 17.83 6.76
CA PRO A 75 -9.83 17.72 6.61
C PRO A 75 -9.24 16.50 7.34
N PHE A 76 -9.66 15.29 6.97
CA PHE A 76 -9.26 14.06 7.66
C PHE A 76 -7.76 13.76 7.54
N THR A 77 -7.17 13.95 6.36
CA THR A 77 -5.72 13.74 6.16
C THR A 77 -4.89 14.68 7.05
N ARG A 78 -5.37 15.92 7.26
CA ARG A 78 -4.73 16.85 8.20
C ARG A 78 -4.72 16.29 9.62
N SER A 79 -5.86 15.81 10.11
CA SER A 79 -5.95 15.20 11.44
C SER A 79 -5.03 14.00 11.62
N TYR A 80 -4.77 13.25 10.54
CA TYR A 80 -3.80 12.16 10.54
C TYR A 80 -2.36 12.65 10.71
N PHE A 81 -1.94 13.65 9.93
CA PHE A 81 -0.60 14.23 10.05
C PHE A 81 -0.38 14.94 11.39
N GLU A 82 -1.38 15.65 11.91
CA GLU A 82 -1.29 16.30 13.23
C GLU A 82 -1.11 15.29 14.38
N ARG A 83 -1.49 14.02 14.16
CA ARG A 83 -1.28 12.93 15.12
C ARG A 83 0.06 12.20 14.94
N GLY A 84 0.92 12.69 14.04
CA GLY A 84 2.23 12.11 13.75
C GLY A 84 2.24 11.08 12.62
N GLY A 85 1.13 10.93 11.89
CA GLY A 85 1.08 10.06 10.71
C GLY A 85 1.95 10.61 9.58
N ALA A 86 2.39 9.74 8.66
CA ALA A 86 3.28 10.13 7.59
C ALA A 86 2.69 9.81 6.21
N ALA A 87 2.95 10.68 5.23
CA ALA A 87 2.50 10.45 3.86
C ALA A 87 3.15 9.22 3.21
N VAL A 88 4.31 8.77 3.72
CA VAL A 88 5.01 7.55 3.25
C VAL A 88 4.28 6.26 3.65
N ASP A 89 3.39 6.32 4.65
CA ASP A 89 2.72 5.14 5.19
C ASP A 89 1.84 4.44 4.14
N ALA A 90 1.25 5.18 3.19
CA ALA A 90 0.45 4.60 2.12
C ALA A 90 1.27 4.15 0.89
N PRO A 91 2.17 4.97 0.30
CA PRO A 91 3.04 4.53 -0.78
C PRO A 91 3.79 3.25 -0.44
N ARG A 92 4.31 3.11 0.79
CA ARG A 92 5.00 1.88 1.18
C ARG A 92 4.11 0.65 1.04
N VAL A 93 2.86 0.75 1.49
CA VAL A 93 1.88 -0.33 1.35
C VAL A 93 1.54 -0.60 -0.11
N ILE A 94 1.36 0.44 -0.92
CA ILE A 94 1.07 0.30 -2.37
C ILE A 94 2.17 -0.52 -3.05
N PHE A 95 3.43 -0.21 -2.79
CA PHE A 95 4.55 -0.91 -3.40
C PHE A 95 4.74 -2.33 -2.89
N GLU A 96 4.56 -2.55 -1.58
CA GLU A 96 4.61 -3.91 -1.02
C GLU A 96 3.47 -4.77 -1.56
N ALA A 97 2.24 -4.23 -1.64
CA ALA A 97 1.10 -4.92 -2.23
C ALA A 97 1.33 -5.21 -3.72
N ALA A 98 1.80 -4.23 -4.50
CA ALA A 98 2.10 -4.43 -5.92
C ALA A 98 3.16 -5.52 -6.14
N ARG A 99 4.20 -5.59 -5.29
CA ARG A 99 5.21 -6.65 -5.32
C ARG A 99 4.64 -8.00 -4.90
N ASP A 100 3.92 -8.04 -3.78
CA ASP A 100 3.50 -9.29 -3.14
C ASP A 100 2.28 -9.91 -3.85
N GLU A 101 1.45 -9.12 -4.53
CA GLU A 101 0.30 -9.57 -5.32
C GLU A 101 0.63 -9.80 -6.80
N ASP A 102 1.84 -9.49 -7.26
CA ASP A 102 2.22 -9.74 -8.65
C ASP A 102 2.11 -11.22 -9.00
N HIS A 103 1.48 -11.51 -10.14
CA HIS A 103 1.16 -12.88 -10.51
C HIS A 103 2.40 -13.71 -10.88
N TRP A 104 3.50 -13.06 -11.29
CA TRP A 104 4.74 -13.70 -11.71
C TRP A 104 5.81 -13.69 -10.60
N ALA A 105 6.00 -12.56 -9.91
CA ALA A 105 7.05 -12.36 -8.90
C ALA A 105 6.54 -12.35 -7.44
N GLY A 106 5.21 -12.34 -7.25
CA GLY A 106 4.54 -12.20 -5.96
C GLY A 106 3.83 -13.47 -5.53
N ASN A 107 2.50 -13.51 -5.66
CA ASN A 107 1.63 -14.55 -5.08
C ASN A 107 1.63 -15.87 -5.84
N GLY A 108 2.34 -15.96 -6.98
CA GLY A 108 2.47 -17.17 -7.78
C GLY A 108 1.17 -17.65 -8.45
N CYS A 109 0.09 -16.87 -8.41
CA CYS A 109 -1.23 -17.30 -8.90
C CYS A 109 -1.27 -17.56 -10.41
N LEU A 110 -0.30 -17.05 -11.19
CA LEU A 110 -0.24 -17.35 -12.62
C LEU A 110 0.05 -18.84 -12.89
N LEU A 111 0.85 -19.50 -12.07
CA LEU A 111 1.11 -20.94 -12.19
C LEU A 111 -0.21 -21.71 -12.02
N ASN A 112 -1.02 -21.34 -11.03
CA ASN A 112 -2.31 -21.96 -10.78
C ASN A 112 -3.32 -21.70 -11.93
N ASN A 113 -3.35 -20.48 -12.47
CA ASN A 113 -4.33 -20.08 -13.49
C ASN A 113 -3.99 -20.50 -14.92
N ILE A 114 -2.71 -20.52 -15.32
CA ILE A 114 -2.30 -20.91 -16.68
C ILE A 114 -2.28 -22.42 -16.84
N PHE A 115 -1.85 -23.15 -15.81
CA PHE A 115 -1.73 -24.61 -15.89
C PHE A 115 -2.95 -25.35 -15.33
N GLY A 116 -3.93 -24.64 -14.71
CA GLY A 116 -5.21 -25.21 -14.29
C GLY A 116 -5.09 -26.31 -13.24
N VAL A 117 -4.10 -26.19 -12.37
CA VAL A 117 -3.62 -27.23 -11.47
C VAL A 117 -3.47 -26.61 -10.08
N ASP A 118 -4.21 -27.17 -9.12
CA ASP A 118 -4.13 -26.77 -7.72
C ASP A 118 -2.70 -26.98 -7.15
N GLU A 119 -1.91 -27.85 -7.78
CA GLU A 119 -0.52 -28.15 -7.44
C GLU A 119 0.21 -28.63 -8.71
N VAL A 120 0.92 -27.76 -9.43
CA VAL A 120 2.02 -28.22 -10.29
C VAL A 120 3.30 -27.69 -9.72
N GLU A 121 4.15 -28.63 -9.27
CA GLU A 121 5.56 -28.39 -9.09
C GLU A 121 6.07 -27.59 -10.28
N GLU A 122 6.62 -26.41 -10.02
CA GLU A 122 7.28 -25.61 -11.05
C GLU A 122 8.12 -26.53 -11.94
N PRO A 123 8.05 -26.40 -13.27
CA PRO A 123 8.90 -27.17 -14.16
C PRO A 123 10.33 -27.10 -13.66
N ALA A 124 11.03 -28.23 -13.54
CA ALA A 124 12.34 -28.30 -12.89
C ALA A 124 13.36 -27.28 -13.44
N GLU A 125 13.19 -26.86 -14.69
CA GLU A 125 13.97 -25.83 -15.37
C GLU A 125 13.67 -24.41 -14.87
N LEU A 126 12.42 -24.09 -14.52
CA LEU A 126 11.99 -22.84 -13.88
C LEU A 126 12.35 -22.82 -12.38
N ALA A 127 12.11 -23.92 -11.68
CA ALA A 127 12.52 -24.08 -10.27
C ALA A 127 14.05 -24.01 -10.07
N ALA A 128 14.82 -24.33 -11.12
CA ALA A 128 16.28 -24.24 -11.11
C ALA A 128 16.81 -22.81 -11.35
N LEU A 129 15.97 -21.88 -11.81
CA LEU A 129 16.36 -20.48 -11.93
C LEU A 129 16.22 -19.80 -10.55
N PRO A 130 17.21 -19.03 -10.10
CA PRO A 130 17.04 -18.19 -8.93
C PRO A 130 15.96 -17.14 -9.25
N HIS A 131 14.76 -17.32 -8.71
CA HIS A 131 13.70 -16.33 -8.80
C HIS A 131 14.15 -15.04 -8.11
N CYS A 132 14.46 -13.99 -8.87
CA CYS A 132 14.82 -12.72 -8.31
C CYS A 132 13.56 -11.85 -8.23
N ARG A 133 13.15 -11.47 -7.01
CA ARG A 133 12.04 -10.51 -6.75
C ARG A 133 12.18 -9.15 -7.47
N ASN A 134 13.28 -8.92 -8.18
CA ASN A 134 13.60 -7.69 -8.88
C ASN A 134 13.48 -7.79 -10.41
N ASP A 135 13.06 -8.94 -10.95
CA ASP A 135 12.89 -9.13 -12.40
C ASP A 135 11.79 -8.24 -13.01
N LEU A 136 10.91 -7.71 -12.15
CA LEU A 136 9.86 -6.76 -12.50
C LEU A 136 10.15 -5.33 -12.04
N GLU A 137 11.41 -5.04 -11.71
CA GLU A 137 11.90 -3.69 -11.42
C GLU A 137 11.22 -2.99 -10.23
N PHE A 138 10.46 -3.70 -9.38
CA PHE A 138 9.78 -3.12 -8.22
C PHE A 138 10.73 -2.35 -7.30
N GLY A 139 11.93 -2.88 -7.06
CA GLY A 139 12.96 -2.19 -6.28
C GLY A 139 13.46 -0.91 -6.94
N MET A 140 13.58 -0.90 -8.27
CA MET A 140 13.97 0.31 -9.03
C MET A 140 12.88 1.37 -8.95
N VAL A 141 11.61 1.03 -9.16
CA VAL A 141 10.50 1.98 -9.07
C VAL A 141 10.36 2.51 -7.64
N ALA A 142 10.53 1.66 -6.63
CA ALA A 142 10.52 2.08 -5.22
C ALA A 142 11.65 3.08 -4.93
N LEU A 143 12.86 2.82 -5.42
CA LEU A 143 14.00 3.75 -5.33
C LEU A 143 13.69 5.10 -6.00
N MET A 144 13.09 5.09 -7.19
CA MET A 144 12.68 6.33 -7.89
C MET A 144 11.56 7.09 -7.16
N CYS A 145 10.86 6.44 -6.24
CA CYS A 145 9.80 7.04 -5.41
C CYS A 145 10.25 7.32 -3.97
N ASP A 146 11.56 7.39 -3.72
CA ASP A 146 12.17 7.65 -2.42
C ASP A 146 11.88 6.57 -1.35
N MET A 147 11.76 5.32 -1.78
CA MET A 147 11.56 4.15 -0.91
C MET A 147 12.68 3.10 -1.08
N PRO A 148 13.89 3.39 -0.56
CA PRO A 148 15.07 2.53 -0.77
C PRO A 148 15.07 1.22 0.01
N ASN A 149 14.17 1.04 0.99
CA ASN A 149 14.15 -0.10 1.91
C ASN A 149 12.85 -0.93 1.78
N LEU A 150 12.41 -1.16 0.55
CA LEU A 150 11.17 -1.89 0.26
C LEU A 150 11.38 -3.41 0.24
#